data_AF-A0A0P4YPW0-F1
#
_entry.id   AF-A0A0P4YPW0-F1
#
_cell.length_a   1.000
_cell.length_b   1.000
_cell.length_c   1.000
_cell.angle_alpha   90.00
_cell.angle_beta   90.00
_cell.angle_gamma   90.00
#
_symmetry.space_group_name_H-M   'P 1'
#
loop_
_entity.id
_entity.type
_entity.pdbx_description
1 polymer ?
#
loop_
_entity_poly.entity_id
_entity_poly.type
_entity_poly.pdbx_seq_one_letter_code
_entity_poly.pdbx_strand_id
1 'polypeptide(L)'
;MKFLVIIALIAVAVAEEYAEKPSYPAPAYPAPAYPAPGYSKSYDYAPQPYNFAYDVKDEPSYNDFGHQETADGKVTSGSYKVVLPDGRTQVFTYKDEGYGLVASVKTEGAIKSYDYKPAYNAPAYPSPSDYPAKY
;
A
#
# COMPACT_ATOMS: atom_id res chain seq x y z
N MET A 1 -31.69 -95.27 39.28
CA MET A 1 -32.68 -94.36 39.90
C MET A 1 -32.18 -92.94 39.63
N LYS A 2 -32.92 -91.93 39.19
CA LYS A 2 -34.35 -91.70 38.91
C LYS A 2 -34.38 -90.38 38.10
N PHE A 3 -35.32 -90.23 37.17
CA PHE A 3 -35.64 -88.97 36.46
C PHE A 3 -36.21 -87.88 37.40
N LEU A 4 -36.16 -86.59 37.01
CA LEU A 4 -37.20 -85.52 37.08
C LEU A 4 -36.55 -84.13 36.80
N VAL A 5 -36.78 -83.46 35.66
CA VAL A 5 -37.88 -82.52 35.29
C VAL A 5 -37.85 -81.19 36.08
N ILE A 6 -37.81 -80.04 35.38
CA ILE A 6 -38.75 -78.90 35.53
C ILE A 6 -38.63 -77.94 34.32
N ILE A 7 -39.75 -77.83 33.63
CA ILE A 7 -40.14 -76.81 32.65
C ILE A 7 -40.73 -75.65 33.47
N ALA A 8 -40.23 -74.41 33.33
CA ALA A 8 -40.99 -73.19 33.65
C ALA A 8 -40.20 -71.92 33.30
N LEU A 9 -40.48 -71.31 32.14
CA LEU A 9 -40.85 -69.89 32.00
C LEU A 9 -40.82 -69.48 30.53
N ILE A 10 -42.00 -69.54 29.92
CA ILE A 10 -42.36 -68.79 28.71
C ILE A 10 -42.73 -67.38 29.19
N ALA A 11 -42.10 -66.33 28.66
CA ALA A 11 -42.70 -64.98 28.57
C ALA A 11 -41.83 -64.00 27.76
N VAL A 12 -42.38 -63.56 26.60
CA VAL A 12 -42.31 -62.18 26.06
C VAL A 12 -40.95 -61.79 25.43
N ALA A 13 -40.82 -61.29 24.19
CA ALA A 13 -41.72 -60.58 23.30
C ALA A 13 -41.41 -60.88 21.82
N VAL A 14 -42.47 -60.87 21.03
CA VAL A 14 -42.48 -60.79 19.58
C VAL A 14 -42.21 -59.34 19.15
N ALA A 15 -41.54 -59.19 18.00
CA ALA A 15 -41.51 -58.04 17.10
C ALA A 15 -40.86 -56.74 17.59
N GLU A 16 -39.71 -56.43 16.98
CA GLU A 16 -39.14 -55.13 16.60
C GLU A 16 -37.65 -55.46 16.33
N GLU A 17 -37.07 -55.34 15.15
CA GLU A 17 -37.30 -54.38 14.11
C GLU A 17 -36.43 -54.82 12.90
N TYR A 18 -37.06 -55.49 11.93
CA TYR A 18 -36.54 -55.48 10.55
C TYR A 18 -37.01 -54.17 9.93
N ALA A 19 -36.23 -53.11 10.07
CA ALA A 19 -36.44 -51.88 9.32
C ALA A 19 -35.16 -51.56 8.53
N GLU A 20 -35.01 -52.20 7.36
CA GLU A 20 -34.04 -51.74 6.37
C GLU A 20 -34.47 -50.35 5.89
N LYS A 21 -33.70 -49.31 6.24
CA LYS A 21 -33.93 -47.96 5.71
C LYS A 21 -33.72 -47.99 4.19
N PRO A 22 -34.71 -47.58 3.38
CA PRO A 22 -34.51 -47.50 1.94
C PRO A 22 -33.42 -46.45 1.63
N SER A 23 -32.34 -46.89 1.01
CA SER A 23 -31.25 -46.05 0.53
C SER A 23 -31.62 -45.52 -0.85
N TYR A 24 -31.83 -44.21 -0.97
CA TYR A 24 -32.08 -43.55 -2.25
C TYR A 24 -30.76 -43.04 -2.84
N PRO A 25 -30.47 -43.27 -4.14
CA PRO A 25 -29.29 -42.69 -4.77
C PRO A 25 -29.48 -41.17 -4.91
N ALA A 26 -28.44 -40.40 -4.55
CA ALA A 26 -28.45 -38.96 -4.74
C ALA A 26 -28.42 -38.62 -6.25
N PRO A 27 -29.24 -37.66 -6.72
CA PRO A 27 -29.22 -37.25 -8.12
C PRO A 27 -27.89 -36.55 -8.45
N ALA A 28 -27.24 -37.02 -9.51
CA ALA A 28 -26.03 -36.41 -10.04
C ALA A 28 -26.40 -35.34 -11.07
N TYR A 29 -26.10 -34.08 -10.77
CA TYR A 29 -26.27 -32.98 -11.71
C TYR A 29 -24.93 -32.70 -12.43
N PRO A 30 -24.93 -32.53 -13.76
CA PRO A 30 -23.72 -32.13 -14.46
C PRO A 30 -23.31 -30.72 -14.06
N ALA A 31 -22.03 -30.52 -13.75
CA ALA A 31 -21.48 -29.21 -13.48
C ALA A 31 -21.49 -28.36 -14.77
N PRO A 32 -21.96 -27.11 -14.73
CA PRO A 32 -21.92 -26.23 -15.90
C PRO A 32 -20.48 -25.93 -16.30
N ALA A 33 -20.17 -26.17 -17.58
CA ALA A 33 -18.88 -25.81 -18.17
C ALA A 33 -18.93 -24.36 -18.64
N TYR A 34 -18.20 -23.48 -17.96
CA TYR A 34 -18.01 -22.10 -18.41
C TYR A 34 -16.78 -22.02 -19.30
N PRO A 35 -16.86 -21.43 -20.51
CA PRO A 35 -15.68 -21.19 -21.33
C PRO A 35 -14.75 -20.24 -20.60
N ALA A 36 -13.45 -20.55 -20.61
CA ALA A 36 -12.44 -19.65 -20.07
C ALA A 36 -12.46 -18.33 -20.86
N PRO A 37 -12.42 -17.16 -20.19
CA PRO A 37 -12.39 -15.88 -20.89
C PRO A 37 -11.15 -15.80 -21.79
N GLY A 38 -11.38 -15.64 -23.08
CA GLY A 38 -10.32 -15.46 -24.09
C GLY A 38 -9.69 -14.08 -23.96
N TYR A 39 -8.77 -13.91 -23.01
CA TYR A 39 -7.98 -12.69 -22.88
C TYR A 39 -6.60 -12.92 -23.51
N SER A 40 -6.45 -12.59 -24.80
CA SER A 40 -5.13 -12.37 -25.39
C SER A 40 -5.20 -11.42 -26.58
N LYS A 41 -5.27 -10.13 -26.27
CA LYS A 41 -4.65 -9.12 -27.13
C LYS A 41 -3.49 -8.51 -26.36
N SER A 42 -2.29 -9.03 -26.57
CA SER A 42 -1.07 -8.28 -26.28
C SER A 42 -0.92 -7.23 -27.37
N TYR A 43 -1.08 -5.97 -27.01
CA TYR A 43 -0.67 -4.89 -27.89
C TYR A 43 0.83 -4.68 -27.68
N ASP A 44 1.64 -5.13 -28.64
CA ASP A 44 3.02 -4.69 -28.75
C ASP A 44 3.01 -3.23 -29.20
N TYR A 45 3.11 -2.31 -28.24
CA TYR A 45 3.36 -0.91 -28.54
C TYR A 45 4.84 -0.72 -28.85
N ALA A 46 5.13 -0.10 -29.99
CA ALA A 46 6.47 0.35 -30.29
C ALA A 46 6.94 1.35 -29.20
N PRO A 47 8.24 1.39 -28.87
CA PRO A 47 8.76 2.37 -27.93
C PRO A 47 8.38 3.79 -28.39
N GLN A 48 7.94 4.63 -27.44
CA GLN A 48 7.57 6.01 -27.69
C GLN A 48 8.55 6.95 -26.99
N PRO A 49 9.62 7.39 -27.68
CA PRO A 49 10.54 8.38 -27.15
C PRO A 49 9.83 9.69 -26.82
N TYR A 50 10.28 10.36 -25.77
CA TYR A 50 9.80 11.70 -25.41
C TYR A 50 10.92 12.56 -24.84
N ASN A 51 10.67 13.86 -24.81
CA ASN A 51 11.50 14.85 -24.15
C ASN A 51 10.59 15.98 -23.68
N PHE A 52 10.73 16.39 -22.43
CA PHE A 52 10.08 17.58 -21.91
C PHE A 52 11.01 18.34 -20.98
N ALA A 53 10.75 19.64 -20.85
CA ALA A 53 11.37 20.47 -19.84
C ALA A 53 10.41 21.59 -19.41
N TYR A 54 10.53 22.02 -18.16
CA TYR A 54 9.91 23.23 -17.64
C TYR A 54 10.83 23.92 -16.64
N ASP A 55 10.66 25.22 -16.52
CA ASP A 55 11.37 26.07 -15.56
C ASP A 55 10.37 27.06 -14.98
N VAL A 56 10.38 27.19 -13.66
CA VAL A 56 9.52 28.11 -12.92
C VAL A 56 10.43 29.06 -12.16
N LYS A 57 10.27 30.36 -12.44
CA LYS A 57 10.95 31.44 -11.74
C LYS A 57 9.93 32.48 -11.32
N ASP A 58 9.59 32.47 -10.04
CA ASP A 58 8.61 33.37 -9.43
C ASP A 58 9.30 34.20 -8.33
N GLU A 59 9.75 35.40 -8.71
CA GLU A 59 10.49 36.29 -7.81
C GLU A 59 9.69 36.71 -6.56
N PRO A 60 8.39 37.06 -6.65
CA PRO A 60 7.58 37.42 -5.48
C PRO A 60 7.53 36.35 -4.38
N SER A 61 7.44 35.06 -4.76
CA SER A 61 7.42 33.95 -3.80
C SER A 61 8.80 33.32 -3.56
N TYR A 62 9.82 33.78 -4.27
CA TYR A 62 11.17 33.21 -4.32
C TYR A 62 11.22 31.73 -4.76
N ASN A 63 10.17 31.25 -5.45
CA ASN A 63 10.15 29.90 -5.99
C ASN A 63 10.99 29.83 -7.27
N ASP A 64 12.02 28.99 -7.25
CA ASP A 64 12.82 28.63 -8.43
C ASP A 64 13.00 27.12 -8.45
N PHE A 65 12.36 26.47 -9.42
CA PHE A 65 12.47 25.04 -9.64
C PHE A 65 12.28 24.71 -11.12
N GLY A 66 12.80 23.56 -11.53
CA GLY A 66 12.72 23.14 -12.93
C GLY A 66 12.98 21.66 -13.09
N HIS A 67 12.53 21.11 -14.20
CA HIS A 67 12.66 19.69 -14.53
C HIS A 67 12.94 19.55 -16.01
N GLN A 68 13.82 18.63 -16.36
CA GLN A 68 13.94 18.10 -17.71
C GLN A 68 14.04 16.57 -17.63
N GLU A 69 13.44 15.89 -18.59
CA GLU A 69 13.55 14.44 -18.75
C GLU A 69 13.48 14.06 -20.23
N THR A 70 14.25 13.06 -20.61
CA THR A 70 14.16 12.40 -21.90
C THR A 70 14.10 10.89 -21.74
N ALA A 71 13.34 10.24 -22.61
CA ALA A 71 13.36 8.80 -22.77
C ALA A 71 13.52 8.44 -24.25
N ASP A 72 14.40 7.49 -24.55
CA ASP A 72 14.62 6.98 -25.92
C ASP A 72 13.88 5.65 -26.19
N GLY A 73 13.03 5.24 -25.25
CA GLY A 73 12.32 3.96 -25.28
C GLY A 73 13.07 2.80 -24.61
N LYS A 74 14.31 3.00 -24.16
CA LYS A 74 15.09 2.04 -23.35
C LYS A 74 15.65 2.66 -22.09
N VAL A 75 16.10 3.91 -22.20
CA VAL A 75 16.72 4.68 -21.12
C VAL A 75 15.88 5.92 -20.87
N THR A 76 15.54 6.16 -19.61
CA THR A 76 14.96 7.41 -19.13
C THR A 76 15.98 8.14 -18.27
N SER A 77 16.22 9.41 -18.54
CA SER A 77 17.13 10.23 -17.74
C SER A 77 16.65 11.64 -17.61
N GLY A 78 16.92 12.26 -16.47
CA GLY A 78 16.45 13.60 -16.20
C GLY A 78 17.14 14.26 -15.02
N SER A 79 16.77 15.53 -14.81
CA SER A 79 17.22 16.31 -13.67
C SER A 79 16.13 17.23 -13.17
N TYR A 80 16.00 17.32 -11.85
CA TYR A 80 15.11 18.25 -11.16
C TYR A 80 15.92 19.20 -10.29
N LYS A 81 15.62 20.50 -10.32
CA LYS A 81 16.23 21.50 -9.44
C LYS A 81 15.17 22.18 -8.57
N VAL A 82 15.55 22.56 -7.36
CA VAL A 82 14.72 23.34 -6.44
C VAL A 82 15.58 24.21 -5.54
N VAL A 83 15.20 25.48 -5.36
CA VAL A 83 15.77 26.36 -4.33
C VAL A 83 15.15 26.03 -2.97
N LEU A 84 16.00 25.81 -1.97
CA LEU A 84 15.62 25.56 -0.59
C LEU A 84 15.35 26.88 0.16
N PRO A 85 14.60 26.83 1.27
CA PRO A 85 14.36 28.02 2.11
C PRO A 85 15.64 28.70 2.58
N ASP A 86 16.69 27.92 2.82
CA ASP A 86 18.01 28.41 3.23
C ASP A 86 18.83 29.03 2.08
N GLY A 87 18.25 29.17 0.89
CA GLY A 87 18.86 29.80 -0.27
C GLY A 87 19.82 28.92 -1.07
N ARG A 88 20.07 27.67 -0.65
CA ARG A 88 20.82 26.69 -1.46
C ARG A 88 19.93 26.10 -2.56
N THR A 89 20.55 25.55 -3.59
CA THR A 89 19.83 24.82 -4.65
C THR A 89 20.15 23.34 -4.53
N GLN A 90 19.13 22.50 -4.55
CA GLN A 90 19.30 21.05 -4.73
C GLN A 90 19.06 20.68 -6.18
N VAL A 91 19.97 19.88 -6.73
CA VAL A 91 19.90 19.31 -8.07
C VAL A 91 19.87 17.79 -7.95
N PHE A 92 18.74 17.21 -8.32
CA PHE A 92 18.53 15.77 -8.44
C PHE A 92 18.81 15.36 -9.87
N THR A 93 19.62 14.33 -10.08
CA THR A 93 19.88 13.75 -11.41
C THR A 93 19.65 12.27 -11.34
N TYR A 94 18.98 11.70 -12.33
CA TYR A 94 18.63 10.29 -12.34
C TYR A 94 18.69 9.67 -13.74
N LYS A 95 18.85 8.36 -13.76
CA LYS A 95 18.86 7.51 -14.95
C LYS A 95 18.27 6.14 -14.62
N ASP A 96 17.40 5.65 -15.50
CA ASP A 96 16.86 4.28 -15.48
C ASP A 96 17.11 3.64 -16.84
N GLU A 97 17.73 2.46 -16.83
CA GLU A 97 18.05 1.66 -18.02
C GLU A 97 17.28 0.31 -18.04
N GLY A 98 16.26 0.16 -17.18
CA GLY A 98 15.48 -1.07 -17.03
C GLY A 98 16.02 -2.05 -15.99
N TYR A 99 17.17 -1.76 -15.37
CA TYR A 99 17.75 -2.56 -14.28
C TYR A 99 17.61 -1.90 -12.90
N GLY A 100 16.91 -0.76 -12.83
CA GLY A 100 16.71 0.03 -11.62
C GLY A 100 17.17 1.47 -11.77
N LEU A 101 16.63 2.33 -10.91
CA LEU A 101 16.91 3.76 -10.88
C LEU A 101 18.25 4.06 -10.20
N VAL A 102 19.15 4.76 -10.90
CA VAL A 102 20.36 5.34 -10.32
C VAL A 102 20.17 6.85 -10.23
N ALA A 103 20.27 7.40 -9.02
CA ALA A 103 20.07 8.83 -8.77
C ALA A 103 21.16 9.43 -7.88
N SER A 104 21.40 10.73 -8.05
CA SER A 104 22.31 11.52 -7.20
C SER A 104 21.69 12.88 -6.89
N VAL A 105 22.06 13.43 -5.74
CA VAL A 105 21.63 14.75 -5.29
C VAL A 105 22.86 15.59 -5.01
N LYS A 106 22.91 16.79 -5.58
CA LYS A 106 23.93 17.80 -5.28
C LYS A 106 23.26 19.00 -4.65
N THR A 107 23.88 19.54 -3.61
CA THR A 107 23.46 20.82 -3.03
C THR A 107 24.52 21.86 -3.35
N GLU A 108 24.10 22.97 -3.92
CA GLU A 108 24.96 24.07 -4.37
C GLU A 108 24.55 25.38 -3.69
N GLY A 109 25.49 26.31 -3.58
CA GLY A 109 25.27 27.63 -2.96
C GLY A 109 25.58 27.68 -1.45
N ALA A 110 25.34 28.87 -0.88
CA ALA A 110 25.58 29.16 0.53
C ALA A 110 24.27 29.30 1.29
N ILE A 111 24.30 28.98 2.59
CA ILE A 111 23.18 29.22 3.48
C ILE A 111 22.98 30.74 3.61
N LYS A 112 21.81 31.23 3.22
CA LYS A 112 21.33 32.57 3.54
C LYS A 112 20.90 32.58 5.00
N SER A 113 21.65 33.29 5.83
CA SER A 113 21.23 33.61 7.19
C SER A 113 20.03 34.55 7.10
N TYR A 114 18.87 34.12 7.61
CA TYR A 114 17.79 35.04 7.89
C TYR A 114 18.02 35.62 9.28
N ASP A 115 18.17 36.93 9.37
CA ASP A 115 17.98 37.65 10.64
C ASP A 115 16.51 37.50 11.03
N TYR A 116 16.18 36.39 11.69
CA TYR A 116 14.87 36.17 12.27
C TYR A 116 14.67 37.21 13.37
N LYS A 117 13.98 38.30 13.03
CA LYS A 117 13.41 39.23 14.00
C LYS A 117 12.00 38.72 14.30
N PRO A 118 11.75 38.06 15.44
CA PRO A 118 10.39 37.69 15.80
C PRO A 118 9.54 38.96 15.86
N ALA A 119 8.51 39.04 15.03
CA ALA A 119 7.54 40.14 15.04
C ALA A 119 6.53 40.05 16.20
N TYR A 120 6.72 39.10 17.11
CA TYR A 120 5.84 38.91 18.26
C TYR A 120 6.53 39.42 19.52
N ASN A 121 6.06 40.57 20.03
CA ASN A 121 6.22 40.88 21.44
C ASN A 121 5.36 39.87 22.20
N ALA A 122 5.96 38.78 22.66
CA ALA A 122 5.27 37.89 23.57
C ALA A 122 4.83 38.70 24.81
N PRO A 123 3.55 38.64 25.22
CA PRO A 123 3.15 39.24 26.47
C PRO A 123 4.04 38.63 27.56
N ALA A 124 4.71 39.49 28.32
CA ALA A 124 5.50 39.04 29.45
C ALA A 124 4.54 38.38 30.45
N TYR A 125 4.58 37.05 30.52
CA TYR A 125 3.92 36.35 31.61
C TYR A 125 4.69 36.67 32.89
N PRO A 126 4.03 37.13 33.97
CA PRO A 126 4.69 37.34 35.25
C PRO A 126 5.35 36.04 35.70
N SER A 127 6.53 36.17 36.30
CA SER A 127 7.25 35.02 36.84
C SER A 127 6.43 34.43 37.99
N PRO A 128 6.43 33.10 38.22
CA PRO A 128 5.79 32.52 39.42
C PRO A 128 6.32 33.12 40.74
N SER A 129 7.48 33.78 40.69
CA SER A 129 8.10 34.57 41.77
C SER A 129 7.29 35.81 42.18
N ASP A 130 6.38 36.28 41.33
CA ASP A 130 5.60 37.51 41.52
C ASP A 130 4.25 37.25 42.23
N TYR A 131 3.94 35.99 42.56
CA TYR A 131 2.79 35.69 43.41
C TYR A 131 3.17 35.90 44.88
N PRO A 132 2.49 36.80 45.62
CA PRO A 132 2.72 36.89 47.06
C PRO A 132 2.34 35.55 47.69
N ALA A 133 3.24 34.99 48.49
CA ALA A 133 2.95 33.81 49.30
C ALA A 133 1.74 34.12 50.19
N LYS A 134 0.61 33.47 49.91
CA LYS A 134 -0.56 33.51 50.78
C LYS A 134 -0.24 32.68 52.02
N TYR A 135 -0.08 33.36 53.16
CA TYR A 135 -0.20 32.76 54.48
C TYR A 135 -1.64 32.91 54.97
#